data_AF-A0A4P8WKG6-F1
#
_entry.id   AF-A0A4P8WKG6-F1
#
_cell.length_a   1.000
_cell.length_b   1.000
_cell.length_c   1.000
_cell.angle_alpha   90.00
_cell.angle_beta   90.00
_cell.angle_gamma   90.00
#
_symmetry.space_group_name_H-M   'P 1'
#
loop_
_entity.id
_entity.type
_entity.pdbx_description
1 polymer ?
#
loop_
_entity_poly.entity_id
_entity_poly.type
_entity_poly.pdbx_seq_one_letter_code
_entity_poly.pdbx_strand_id
1 'polypeptide(L)'
;MDPAVLREDMVDGLESPPRDILADEDLAVAMRDVPRHAFIDEERTAYADRDHEALGTRVLAPRTVARLLQALALEDDQSVLIVGVGVGYTAAVAAEIVGETNVHAVDISRPLVVEARGNLAEAGYDGVLVDRRDGADGLPEYAPFDRILLEAAAVDPPRALLEQLTDEGRLVFPRGTHQQRLEAVSADGEIDRFDAVSFDPLLVEGEQSGAVERNRMAREDRERAQRRAESRRGWEQDWIEWDETIDRQSQRSRSQ
;
A
#
# COMPACT_ATOMS: atom_id res chain seq x y z
N MET A 1 10.49 26.42 10.89
CA MET A 1 11.49 26.23 9.81
C MET A 1 10.69 25.79 8.61
N ASP A 2 10.98 26.35 7.45
CA ASP A 2 10.25 26.05 6.22
C ASP A 2 10.41 24.55 5.87
N PRO A 3 9.32 23.79 5.64
CA PRO A 3 9.40 22.39 5.23
C PRO A 3 10.30 22.14 4.02
N ALA A 4 10.39 23.08 3.08
CA ALA A 4 11.28 22.96 1.93
C ALA A 4 12.76 22.94 2.35
N VAL A 5 13.16 23.82 3.29
CA VAL A 5 14.53 23.86 3.81
C VAL A 5 14.88 22.58 4.57
N LEU A 6 13.94 22.08 5.39
CA LEU A 6 14.14 20.81 6.10
C LEU A 6 14.30 19.61 5.15
N ARG A 7 13.60 19.65 4.01
CA ARG A 7 13.69 18.63 2.97
C ARG A 7 15.03 18.66 2.25
N GLU A 8 15.51 19.84 1.88
CA GLU A 8 16.86 20.01 1.32
C GLU A 8 17.92 19.51 2.31
N ASP A 9 17.88 19.96 3.57
CA ASP A 9 18.82 19.54 4.61
C ASP A 9 18.82 18.01 4.81
N MET A 10 17.65 17.36 4.67
CA MET A 10 17.52 15.91 4.74
C MET A 10 18.28 15.23 3.61
N VAL A 11 18.10 15.67 2.36
CA VAL A 11 18.74 15.06 1.18
C VAL A 11 20.24 15.34 1.17
N ASP A 12 20.66 16.58 1.43
CA ASP A 12 22.07 16.96 1.55
C ASP A 12 22.78 16.13 2.64
N GLY A 13 22.08 15.82 3.73
CA GLY A 13 22.58 14.95 4.78
C GLY A 13 22.84 13.52 4.31
N LEU A 14 22.07 12.99 3.36
CA LEU A 14 22.23 11.64 2.80
C LEU A 14 23.34 11.57 1.74
N GLU A 15 23.52 12.63 0.94
CA GLU A 15 24.58 12.79 -0.07
C GLU A 15 25.96 13.08 0.56
N SER A 16 25.96 13.63 1.78
CA SER A 16 27.20 14.06 2.45
C SER A 16 28.24 12.93 2.54
N PRO A 17 29.53 13.17 2.23
CA PRO A 17 30.58 12.14 2.23
C PRO A 17 30.74 11.31 3.51
N PRO A 18 30.44 11.82 4.73
CA PRO A 18 30.44 11.00 5.93
C PRO A 18 29.39 9.88 5.94
N ARG A 19 28.34 10.00 5.10
CA ARG A 19 27.26 9.04 4.97
C ARG A 19 27.31 8.30 3.64
N ASP A 20 27.47 9.02 2.53
CA ASP A 20 27.55 8.50 1.16
C ASP A 20 26.44 7.46 0.89
N ILE A 21 25.22 7.77 1.36
CA ILE A 21 24.07 6.85 1.31
C ILE A 21 23.32 7.03 0.00
N LEU A 22 23.20 8.28 -0.45
CA LEU A 22 22.48 8.68 -1.64
C LEU A 22 23.47 9.25 -2.66
N ALA A 23 23.74 8.48 -3.72
CA ALA A 23 24.64 8.81 -4.81
C ALA A 23 23.93 8.94 -6.16
N ASP A 24 22.70 8.43 -6.24
CA ASP A 24 21.84 8.54 -7.43
C ASP A 24 21.21 9.94 -7.50
N GLU A 25 21.55 10.69 -8.57
CA GLU A 25 21.14 12.08 -8.76
C GLU A 25 19.62 12.21 -9.00
N ASP A 26 19.04 11.31 -9.78
CA ASP A 26 17.60 11.34 -10.12
C ASP A 26 16.76 11.00 -8.89
N LEU A 27 17.21 10.02 -8.09
CA LEU A 27 16.59 9.71 -6.81
C LEU A 27 16.71 10.87 -5.81
N ALA A 28 17.85 11.58 -5.80
CA ALA A 28 18.02 12.73 -4.92
C ALA A 28 17.08 13.88 -5.28
N VAL A 29 16.88 14.14 -6.58
CA VAL A 29 15.88 15.09 -7.06
C VAL A 29 14.48 14.66 -6.64
N ALA A 30 14.09 13.39 -6.88
CA ALA A 30 12.78 12.88 -6.47
C ALA A 30 12.53 13.04 -4.95
N MET A 31 13.52 12.76 -4.11
CA MET A 31 13.41 12.96 -2.65
C MET A 31 13.32 14.44 -2.24
N ARG A 32 13.87 15.37 -3.04
CA ARG A 32 13.72 16.82 -2.86
C ARG A 32 12.36 17.34 -3.31
N ASP A 33 11.69 16.66 -4.24
CA ASP A 33 10.38 17.09 -4.75
C ASP A 33 9.23 16.57 -3.89
N VAL A 34 9.28 15.31 -3.45
CA VAL A 34 8.20 14.70 -2.64
C VAL A 34 8.05 15.41 -1.29
N PRO A 35 6.87 15.94 -0.94
CA PRO A 35 6.61 16.57 0.36
C PRO A 35 6.42 15.51 1.45
N ARG A 36 7.52 14.96 2.00
CA ARG A 36 7.48 13.89 3.02
C ARG A 36 6.56 14.16 4.22
N HIS A 37 6.37 15.43 4.59
CA HIS A 37 5.46 15.83 5.67
C HIS A 37 3.98 15.51 5.39
N ALA A 38 3.57 15.31 4.14
CA ALA A 38 2.22 14.83 3.78
C ALA A 38 1.99 13.34 4.13
N PHE A 39 3.05 12.60 4.48
CA PHE A 39 3.00 11.17 4.78
C PHE A 39 3.19 10.85 6.27
N ILE A 40 3.38 11.89 7.10
CA ILE A 40 3.71 11.76 8.53
C ILE A 40 3.01 12.90 9.29
N ASP A 41 2.19 12.55 10.28
CA ASP A 41 1.42 13.52 11.09
C ASP A 41 2.25 14.62 11.77
N GLU A 42 3.54 14.35 12.04
CA GLU A 42 4.43 15.28 12.74
C GLU A 42 5.43 15.96 11.78
N GLU A 43 5.00 17.05 11.15
CA GLU A 43 5.77 17.81 10.15
C GLU A 43 7.21 18.12 10.57
N ARG A 44 7.42 18.45 11.85
CA ARG A 44 8.75 18.84 12.37
C ARG A 44 9.76 17.71 12.35
N THR A 45 9.29 16.47 12.44
CA THR A 45 10.15 15.29 12.48
C THR A 45 10.12 14.51 11.18
N ALA A 46 9.23 14.87 10.24
CA ALA A 46 9.09 14.21 8.93
C ALA A 46 10.41 14.09 8.16
N TYR A 47 11.29 15.09 8.27
CA TYR A 47 12.57 15.16 7.58
C TYR A 47 13.77 14.68 8.41
N ALA A 48 13.54 14.20 9.63
CA ALA A 48 14.60 13.59 10.42
C ALA A 48 14.94 12.21 9.85
N ASP A 49 16.23 11.87 9.79
CA ASP A 49 16.70 10.55 9.38
C ASP A 49 16.45 9.49 10.48
N ARG A 50 15.17 9.15 10.70
CA ARG A 50 14.73 8.14 11.67
C ARG A 50 13.43 7.48 11.21
N ASP A 51 13.18 6.30 11.74
CA ASP A 51 11.90 5.62 11.55
C ASP A 51 10.81 6.31 12.39
N HIS A 52 9.58 6.25 11.90
CA HIS A 52 8.37 6.69 12.62
C HIS A 52 7.37 5.54 12.70
N GLU A 53 6.38 5.68 13.57
CA GLU A 53 5.26 4.75 13.63
C GLU A 53 3.98 5.45 13.18
N ALA A 54 3.21 4.80 12.31
CA ALA A 54 1.90 5.27 11.88
C ALA A 54 0.98 4.06 11.71
N LEU A 55 -0.25 4.13 12.24
CA LEU A 55 -1.26 3.06 12.10
C LEU A 55 -0.77 1.64 12.46
N GLY A 56 0.16 1.52 13.40
CA GLY A 56 0.73 0.23 13.83
C GLY A 56 1.74 -0.38 12.86
N THR A 57 2.24 0.39 11.89
CA THR A 57 3.38 0.03 11.03
C THR A 57 4.51 1.05 11.16
N ARG A 58 5.68 0.66 10.67
CA ARG A 58 6.87 1.50 10.61
C ARG A 58 6.89 2.32 9.32
N VAL A 59 6.99 3.63 9.43
CA VAL A 59 7.35 4.52 8.32
C VAL A 59 8.87 4.59 8.23
N LEU A 60 9.41 4.20 7.08
CA LEU A 60 10.85 4.08 6.86
C LEU A 60 11.57 5.42 6.98
N ALA A 61 12.73 5.43 7.63
CA ALA A 61 13.66 6.55 7.60
C ALA A 61 14.06 6.92 6.17
N PRO A 62 14.31 8.21 5.87
CA PRO A 62 14.82 8.67 4.57
C PRO A 62 16.01 7.86 4.05
N ARG A 63 17.01 7.54 4.90
CA ARG A 63 18.15 6.70 4.50
C ARG A 63 17.76 5.31 4.02
N THR A 64 16.70 4.74 4.61
CA THR A 64 16.24 3.39 4.28
C THR A 64 15.54 3.41 2.93
N VAL A 65 14.68 4.40 2.69
CA VAL A 65 14.03 4.61 1.39
C VAL A 65 15.08 4.81 0.30
N ALA A 66 16.08 5.66 0.53
CA ALA A 66 17.18 5.87 -0.42
C ALA A 66 17.89 4.55 -0.77
N ARG A 67 18.24 3.74 0.23
CA ARG A 67 18.89 2.43 0.02
C ARG A 67 18.04 1.46 -0.78
N LEU A 68 16.73 1.39 -0.51
CA LEU A 68 15.80 0.53 -1.23
C LEU A 68 15.72 0.94 -2.70
N LEU A 69 15.51 2.23 -2.97
CA LEU A 69 15.31 2.73 -4.33
C LEU A 69 16.60 2.73 -5.17
N GLN A 70 17.77 2.98 -4.56
CA GLN A 70 19.05 2.79 -5.26
C GLN A 70 19.29 1.34 -5.64
N ALA A 71 18.97 0.38 -4.75
CA ALA A 71 19.09 -1.04 -5.08
C ALA A 71 18.09 -1.45 -6.17
N LEU A 72 16.95 -0.76 -6.24
CA LEU A 72 15.91 -0.97 -7.25
C LEU A 72 16.31 -0.43 -8.62
N ALA A 73 17.16 0.60 -8.68
CA ALA A 73 17.66 1.20 -9.92
C ALA A 73 16.52 1.52 -10.88
N LEU A 74 15.64 2.43 -10.44
CA LEU A 74 14.50 2.92 -11.21
C LEU A 74 15.02 3.77 -12.38
N GLU A 75 14.36 3.64 -13.52
CA GLU A 75 14.58 4.48 -14.71
C GLU A 75 13.22 4.94 -15.24
N ASP A 76 13.22 6.02 -16.02
CA ASP A 76 12.02 6.58 -16.65
C ASP A 76 11.17 5.50 -17.36
N ASP A 77 9.85 5.67 -17.34
CA ASP A 77 8.86 4.83 -18.03
C ASP A 77 8.78 3.35 -17.58
N GLN A 78 9.46 2.95 -16.49
CA GLN A 78 9.39 1.59 -15.95
C GLN A 78 8.10 1.34 -15.15
N SER A 79 7.51 0.15 -15.32
CA SER A 79 6.38 -0.33 -14.51
C SER A 79 6.89 -0.86 -13.17
N VAL A 80 6.37 -0.31 -12.06
CA VAL A 80 6.84 -0.59 -10.69
C VAL A 80 5.73 -1.17 -9.82
N LEU A 81 6.01 -2.25 -9.10
CA LEU A 81 5.17 -2.76 -8.01
C LEU A 81 5.85 -2.55 -6.65
N ILE A 82 5.19 -1.89 -5.72
CA ILE A 82 5.60 -1.79 -4.31
C ILE A 82 4.69 -2.66 -3.45
N VAL A 83 5.28 -3.66 -2.80
CA VAL A 83 4.60 -4.54 -1.86
C VAL A 83 4.88 -4.08 -0.43
N GLY A 84 3.83 -3.67 0.27
CA GLY A 84 3.90 -3.02 1.58
C GLY A 84 3.93 -1.50 1.45
N VAL A 85 2.90 -0.89 0.84
CA VAL A 85 2.85 0.56 0.58
C VAL A 85 3.01 1.42 1.84
N GLY A 86 2.64 0.89 3.01
CA GLY A 86 2.70 1.63 4.28
C GLY A 86 1.88 2.91 4.21
N VAL A 87 2.53 4.05 4.48
CA VAL A 87 1.91 5.38 4.40
C VAL A 87 2.00 6.03 3.01
N GLY A 88 2.67 5.40 2.03
CA GLY A 88 2.73 5.86 0.64
C GLY A 88 4.00 6.62 0.22
N TYR A 89 4.91 6.96 1.14
CA TYR A 89 6.06 7.82 0.81
C TYR A 89 7.00 7.19 -0.24
N THR A 90 7.36 5.91 -0.11
CA THR A 90 8.23 5.26 -1.11
C THR A 90 7.59 5.23 -2.50
N ALA A 91 6.26 5.05 -2.56
CA ALA A 91 5.52 5.07 -3.81
C ALA A 91 5.51 6.45 -4.47
N ALA A 92 5.41 7.52 -3.68
CA ALA A 92 5.54 8.89 -4.19
C ALA A 92 6.94 9.17 -4.76
N VAL A 93 8.00 8.72 -4.08
CA VAL A 93 9.38 8.90 -4.58
C VAL A 93 9.60 8.09 -5.86
N ALA A 94 9.09 6.86 -5.94
CA ALA A 94 9.14 6.10 -7.19
C ALA A 94 8.36 6.80 -8.31
N ALA A 95 7.17 7.33 -8.00
CA ALA A 95 6.31 8.01 -8.96
C ALA A 95 6.95 9.27 -9.57
N GLU A 96 7.80 9.97 -8.83
CA GLU A 96 8.55 11.10 -9.39
C GLU A 96 9.59 10.68 -10.43
N ILE A 97 10.12 9.47 -10.33
CA ILE A 97 11.14 8.96 -11.26
C ILE A 97 10.45 8.35 -12.48
N VAL A 98 9.53 7.41 -12.27
CA VAL A 98 8.97 6.59 -13.37
C VAL A 98 7.66 7.13 -13.93
N GLY A 99 7.06 8.14 -13.29
CA GLY A 99 5.70 8.62 -13.56
C GLY A 99 4.64 7.89 -12.73
N GLU A 100 3.74 8.65 -12.12
CA GLU A 100 2.70 8.17 -11.20
C GLU A 100 1.81 7.03 -11.75
N THR A 101 1.48 7.05 -13.04
CA THR A 101 0.65 5.99 -13.66
C THR A 101 1.37 4.66 -13.85
N ASN A 102 2.70 4.66 -13.70
CA ASN A 102 3.53 3.46 -13.80
C ASN A 102 3.80 2.82 -12.43
N VAL A 103 3.34 3.43 -11.33
CA VAL A 103 3.50 2.89 -9.98
C VAL A 103 2.23 2.23 -9.50
N HIS A 104 2.35 0.94 -9.20
CA HIS A 104 1.36 0.14 -8.51
C HIS A 104 1.88 -0.19 -7.11
N ALA A 105 1.00 -0.15 -6.12
CA ALA A 105 1.34 -0.49 -4.76
C ALA A 105 0.23 -1.31 -4.09
N VAL A 106 0.64 -2.24 -3.25
CA VAL A 106 -0.28 -3.09 -2.50
C VAL A 106 0.08 -3.12 -1.03
N ASP A 107 -0.95 -3.25 -0.20
CA ASP A 107 -0.77 -3.54 1.22
C ASP A 107 -1.92 -4.40 1.72
N ILE A 108 -1.60 -5.31 2.63
CA ILE A 108 -2.56 -6.25 3.19
C ILE A 108 -3.47 -5.56 4.22
N SER A 109 -3.01 -4.46 4.83
CA SER A 109 -3.74 -3.65 5.81
C SER A 109 -4.64 -2.61 5.12
N ARG A 110 -5.97 -2.78 5.27
CA ARG A 110 -6.93 -1.83 4.71
C ARG A 110 -6.78 -0.39 5.25
N PRO A 111 -6.53 -0.16 6.56
CA PRO A 111 -6.26 1.19 7.06
C PRO A 111 -5.07 1.85 6.37
N LEU A 112 -3.97 1.12 6.13
CA LEU A 112 -2.79 1.65 5.42
C LEU A 112 -3.10 1.99 3.97
N VAL A 113 -3.86 1.16 3.25
CA VAL A 113 -4.30 1.48 1.89
C VAL A 113 -5.11 2.78 1.83
N VAL A 114 -5.99 3.03 2.81
CA VAL A 114 -6.77 4.28 2.86
C VAL A 114 -5.86 5.47 3.16
N GLU A 115 -4.95 5.31 4.12
CA GLU A 115 -3.98 6.33 4.52
C GLU A 115 -3.07 6.71 3.37
N ALA A 116 -2.44 5.72 2.72
CA ALA A 116 -1.54 5.94 1.59
C ALA A 116 -2.22 6.68 0.43
N ARG A 117 -3.46 6.30 0.08
CA ARG A 117 -4.22 7.02 -0.95
C ARG A 117 -4.49 8.47 -0.57
N GLY A 118 -4.80 8.73 0.71
CA GLY A 118 -4.99 10.09 1.22
C GLY A 118 -3.72 10.93 1.11
N ASN A 119 -2.62 10.40 1.63
CA ASN A 119 -1.31 11.07 1.64
C ASN A 119 -0.78 11.32 0.22
N LEU A 120 -0.90 10.32 -0.67
CA LEU A 120 -0.52 10.46 -2.08
C LEU A 120 -1.34 11.57 -2.77
N ALA A 121 -2.65 11.60 -2.57
CA ALA A 121 -3.49 12.65 -3.14
C ALA A 121 -3.17 14.04 -2.58
N GLU A 122 -2.88 14.16 -1.28
CA GLU A 122 -2.46 15.43 -0.66
C GLU A 122 -1.09 15.89 -1.18
N ALA A 123 -0.19 14.95 -1.45
CA ALA A 123 1.13 15.20 -2.00
C ALA A 123 1.15 15.42 -3.53
N GLY A 124 0.03 15.18 -4.24
CA GLY A 124 -0.10 15.39 -5.68
C GLY A 124 0.21 14.17 -6.56
N TYR A 125 0.16 12.96 -6.01
CA TYR A 125 0.42 11.68 -6.69
C TYR A 125 -0.82 10.78 -6.75
N ASP A 126 -1.99 11.35 -7.05
CA ASP A 126 -3.25 10.60 -7.12
C ASP A 126 -3.31 9.59 -8.28
N GLY A 127 -2.38 9.67 -9.24
CA GLY A 127 -2.23 8.68 -10.32
C GLY A 127 -1.71 7.32 -9.86
N VAL A 128 -1.07 7.23 -8.69
CA VAL A 128 -0.51 5.99 -8.15
C VAL A 128 -1.63 5.02 -7.78
N LEU A 129 -1.60 3.81 -8.34
CA LEU A 129 -2.58 2.78 -8.00
C LEU A 129 -2.19 2.11 -6.69
N VAL A 130 -2.97 2.32 -5.63
CA VAL A 130 -2.81 1.58 -4.37
C VAL A 130 -4.00 0.66 -4.16
N ASP A 131 -3.83 -0.65 -3.91
CA ASP A 131 -4.94 -1.57 -3.59
C ASP A 131 -4.67 -2.48 -2.38
N ARG A 132 -5.75 -3.02 -1.79
CA ARG A 132 -5.63 -4.02 -0.72
C ARG A 132 -5.47 -5.41 -1.30
N ARG A 133 -4.29 -6.01 -1.14
CA ARG A 133 -3.95 -7.36 -1.60
C ARG A 133 -3.04 -8.06 -0.60
N ASP A 134 -2.99 -9.38 -0.67
CA ASP A 134 -1.89 -10.13 -0.06
C ASP A 134 -0.64 -9.92 -0.92
N GLY A 135 0.39 -9.33 -0.32
CA GLY A 135 1.63 -9.01 -1.00
C GLY A 135 2.42 -10.24 -1.46
N ALA A 136 2.18 -11.40 -0.85
CA ALA A 136 2.84 -12.64 -1.25
C ALA A 136 2.43 -13.13 -2.65
N ASP A 137 1.23 -12.74 -3.11
CA ASP A 137 0.71 -13.07 -4.43
C ASP A 137 1.05 -12.00 -5.51
N GLY A 138 1.65 -10.88 -5.11
CA GLY A 138 1.93 -9.74 -5.99
C GLY A 138 0.66 -9.09 -6.53
N LEU A 139 0.68 -8.71 -7.81
CA LEU A 139 -0.40 -8.05 -8.51
C LEU A 139 -0.50 -8.53 -9.98
N PRO A 140 -0.90 -9.79 -10.22
CA PRO A 140 -0.80 -10.44 -11.53
C PRO A 140 -1.67 -9.79 -12.61
N GLU A 141 -2.74 -9.08 -12.24
CA GLU A 141 -3.59 -8.36 -13.19
C GLU A 141 -2.90 -7.16 -13.89
N TYR A 142 -1.78 -6.66 -13.35
CA TYR A 142 -0.98 -5.57 -13.92
C TYR A 142 0.43 -6.00 -14.33
N ALA A 143 0.81 -7.25 -14.06
CA ALA A 143 2.07 -7.82 -14.48
C ALA A 143 2.19 -7.89 -16.03
N PRO A 144 3.41 -7.87 -16.58
CA PRO A 144 4.70 -7.89 -15.89
C PRO A 144 5.17 -6.50 -15.41
N PHE A 145 6.10 -6.48 -14.46
CA PHE A 145 6.75 -5.30 -13.89
C PHE A 145 8.24 -5.28 -14.19
N ASP A 146 8.77 -4.10 -14.51
CA ASP A 146 10.22 -3.89 -14.65
C ASP A 146 10.92 -3.89 -13.29
N ARG A 147 10.20 -3.44 -12.26
CA ARG A 147 10.74 -3.27 -10.92
C ARG A 147 9.72 -3.72 -9.89
N ILE A 148 10.14 -4.54 -8.94
CA ILE A 148 9.33 -4.92 -7.79
C ILE A 148 10.13 -4.61 -6.53
N LEU A 149 9.55 -3.84 -5.62
CA LEU A 149 10.09 -3.59 -4.30
C LEU A 149 9.21 -4.26 -3.25
N LEU A 150 9.80 -5.14 -2.44
CA LEU A 150 9.13 -5.74 -1.29
C LEU A 150 9.65 -5.11 -0.01
N GLU A 151 8.81 -4.30 0.65
CA GLU A 151 9.11 -3.64 1.92
C GLU A 151 8.83 -4.52 3.15
N ALA A 152 9.12 -5.82 3.03
CA ALA A 152 9.01 -6.78 4.12
C ALA A 152 10.08 -7.87 3.97
N ALA A 153 10.54 -8.43 5.08
CA ALA A 153 11.56 -9.47 5.05
C ALA A 153 10.99 -10.80 4.55
N ALA A 154 11.72 -11.45 3.65
CA ALA A 154 11.42 -12.81 3.22
C ALA A 154 12.62 -13.72 3.43
N VAL A 155 12.36 -15.02 3.63
CA VAL A 155 13.41 -16.03 3.54
C VAL A 155 13.83 -16.07 2.09
N ASP A 156 13.20 -16.79 1.19
CA ASP A 156 13.63 -16.77 -0.22
C ASP A 156 12.85 -15.72 -1.03
N PRO A 157 13.36 -15.26 -2.19
CA PRO A 157 12.61 -14.34 -3.03
C PRO A 157 11.24 -14.95 -3.36
N PRO A 158 10.12 -14.25 -3.08
CA PRO A 158 8.80 -14.81 -3.31
C PRO A 158 8.61 -15.16 -4.79
N ARG A 159 8.31 -16.43 -5.06
CA ARG A 159 8.18 -16.96 -6.41
C ARG A 159 7.13 -16.20 -7.25
N ALA A 160 6.00 -15.84 -6.64
CA ALA A 160 4.94 -15.12 -7.34
C ALA A 160 5.40 -13.73 -7.80
N LEU A 161 6.29 -13.07 -7.06
CA LEU A 161 6.86 -11.78 -7.47
C LEU A 161 7.87 -11.96 -8.59
N LEU A 162 8.74 -12.98 -8.51
CA LEU A 162 9.69 -13.29 -9.60
C LEU A 162 8.97 -13.64 -10.91
N GLU A 163 7.86 -14.38 -10.86
CA GLU A 163 7.05 -14.73 -12.03
C GLU A 163 6.32 -13.52 -12.65
N GLN A 164 6.28 -12.39 -11.94
CA GLN A 164 5.68 -11.13 -12.42
C GLN A 164 6.71 -10.12 -12.93
N LEU A 165 8.01 -10.46 -12.94
CA LEU A 165 9.03 -9.62 -13.54
C LEU A 165 9.00 -9.69 -15.08
N THR A 166 9.38 -8.60 -15.74
CA THR A 166 9.82 -8.62 -17.14
C THR A 166 11.13 -9.40 -17.29
N ASP A 167 11.55 -9.71 -18.51
CA ASP A 167 12.81 -10.42 -18.77
C ASP A 167 14.05 -9.63 -18.26
N GLU A 168 13.96 -8.30 -18.21
CA GLU A 168 14.97 -7.39 -17.67
C GLU A 168 14.60 -6.88 -16.26
N GLY A 169 13.60 -7.51 -15.64
CA GLY A 169 13.02 -7.07 -14.40
C GLY A 169 13.91 -7.33 -13.18
N ARG A 170 13.71 -6.52 -12.14
CA ARG A 170 14.46 -6.59 -10.88
C ARG A 170 13.54 -6.58 -9.66
N LEU A 171 13.71 -7.56 -8.77
CA LEU A 171 13.06 -7.64 -7.47
C LEU A 171 14.04 -7.23 -6.36
N VAL A 172 13.69 -6.24 -5.55
CA VAL A 172 14.46 -5.84 -4.36
C VAL A 172 13.71 -6.16 -3.09
N PHE A 173 14.39 -6.81 -2.13
CA PHE A 173 13.77 -7.16 -0.86
C PHE A 173 14.80 -7.39 0.27
N PRO A 174 14.40 -7.23 1.54
CA PRO A 174 15.17 -7.71 2.69
C PRO A 174 15.19 -9.25 2.75
N ARG A 175 16.32 -9.87 2.42
CA ARG A 175 16.58 -11.30 2.55
C ARG A 175 16.98 -11.64 3.98
N GLY A 176 16.23 -12.51 4.66
CA GLY A 176 16.65 -13.12 5.93
C GLY A 176 15.54 -13.20 6.98
N THR A 177 15.92 -13.60 8.19
CA THR A 177 15.02 -13.62 9.37
C THR A 177 15.55 -12.68 10.45
N HIS A 178 16.41 -13.18 11.34
CA HIS A 178 17.03 -12.38 12.41
C HIS A 178 18.21 -11.52 11.92
N GLN A 179 18.96 -12.03 10.95
CA GLN A 179 19.97 -11.27 10.22
C GLN A 179 19.46 -11.10 8.81
N GLN A 180 19.27 -9.84 8.40
CA GLN A 180 18.74 -9.50 7.10
C GLN A 180 19.73 -8.63 6.34
N ARG A 181 19.70 -8.77 5.01
CA ARG A 181 20.47 -7.97 4.07
C ARG A 181 19.56 -7.62 2.91
N LEU A 182 19.75 -6.44 2.35
CA LEU A 182 19.05 -6.06 1.13
C LEU A 182 19.66 -6.83 -0.05
N GLU A 183 18.82 -7.49 -0.84
CA GLU A 183 19.22 -8.16 -2.08
C GLU A 183 18.37 -7.65 -3.24
N ALA A 184 18.98 -7.56 -4.42
CA ALA A 184 18.28 -7.39 -5.69
C ALA A 184 18.46 -8.65 -6.52
N VAL A 185 17.38 -9.17 -7.08
CA VAL A 185 17.34 -10.40 -7.88
C VAL A 185 16.76 -10.06 -9.25
N SER A 186 17.51 -10.34 -10.31
CA SER A 186 17.04 -10.20 -11.69
C SER A 186 16.16 -11.39 -12.11
N ALA A 187 15.40 -11.25 -13.19
CA ALA A 187 14.56 -12.32 -13.72
C ALA A 187 15.34 -13.58 -14.15
N ASP A 188 16.60 -13.45 -14.56
CA ASP A 188 17.50 -14.58 -14.87
C ASP A 188 18.21 -15.17 -13.63
N GLY A 189 17.99 -14.58 -12.46
CA GLY A 189 18.46 -15.09 -11.17
C GLY A 189 19.84 -14.59 -10.73
N GLU A 190 20.39 -13.56 -11.37
CA GLU A 190 21.55 -12.82 -10.83
C GLU A 190 21.15 -12.12 -9.52
N ILE A 191 22.08 -12.10 -8.56
CA ILE A 191 21.83 -11.58 -7.22
C ILE A 191 22.89 -10.55 -6.85
N ASP A 192 22.45 -9.30 -6.69
CA ASP A 192 23.23 -8.22 -6.09
C ASP A 192 22.97 -8.18 -4.58
N ARG A 193 24.03 -8.04 -3.79
CA ARG A 193 23.95 -8.01 -2.32
C ARG A 193 24.42 -6.67 -1.78
N PHE A 194 23.58 -6.06 -0.96
CA PHE A 194 23.82 -4.76 -0.37
C PHE A 194 24.09 -4.88 1.15
N ASP A 195 23.89 -3.79 1.88
CA ASP A 195 24.09 -3.71 3.32
C ASP A 195 23.01 -4.40 4.15
N ALA A 196 23.30 -4.56 5.44
CA ALA A 196 22.33 -5.05 6.41
C ALA A 196 21.15 -4.08 6.55
N VAL A 197 19.96 -4.66 6.71
CA VAL A 197 18.69 -3.96 6.94
C VAL A 197 17.89 -4.68 8.01
N SER A 198 16.77 -4.09 8.43
CA SER A 198 15.84 -4.74 9.36
C SER A 198 14.41 -4.34 9.00
N PHE A 199 13.61 -5.35 8.70
CA PHE A 199 12.21 -5.26 8.33
C PHE A 199 11.41 -6.36 9.05
N ASP A 200 10.14 -6.07 9.28
CA ASP A 200 9.19 -7.08 9.73
C ASP A 200 8.98 -8.14 8.63
N PRO A 201 8.69 -9.40 9.00
CA PRO A 201 8.47 -10.45 8.02
C PRO A 201 7.25 -10.14 7.14
N LEU A 202 7.30 -10.59 5.88
CA LEU A 202 6.13 -10.58 5.00
C LEU A 202 5.01 -11.40 5.63
N LEU A 203 3.90 -10.73 5.91
CA LEU A 203 2.68 -11.35 6.43
C LEU A 203 1.80 -11.81 5.28
N VAL A 204 1.17 -12.98 5.44
CA VAL A 204 0.10 -13.45 4.55
C VAL A 204 -1.28 -13.27 5.18
N GLU A 205 -2.34 -13.38 4.38
CA GLU A 205 -3.71 -13.26 4.86
C GLU A 205 -3.99 -14.25 6.01
N GLY A 206 -4.42 -13.71 7.15
CA GLY A 206 -4.65 -14.45 8.39
C GLY A 206 -3.57 -14.28 9.46
N GLU A 207 -2.41 -13.69 9.15
CA GLU A 207 -1.31 -13.49 10.12
C GLU A 207 -1.31 -12.11 10.80
N GLN A 208 -2.20 -11.20 10.40
CA GLN A 208 -2.30 -9.86 10.99
C GLN A 208 -3.02 -9.83 12.34
N SER A 209 -2.28 -9.51 13.41
CA SER A 209 -2.86 -9.15 14.70
C SER A 209 -3.54 -7.78 14.65
N GLY A 210 -4.88 -7.74 14.62
CA GLY A 210 -5.66 -6.49 14.65
C GLY A 210 -6.86 -6.48 13.70
N ALA A 211 -6.90 -7.40 12.73
CA ALA A 211 -8.15 -7.77 12.12
C ALA A 211 -8.98 -8.48 13.19
N VAL A 212 -10.01 -7.82 13.73
CA VAL A 212 -11.09 -8.53 14.40
C VAL A 212 -11.49 -9.66 13.47
N GLU A 213 -11.15 -10.90 13.84
CA GLU A 213 -11.74 -12.11 13.27
C GLU A 213 -13.25 -12.00 13.45
N ARG A 214 -13.93 -11.41 12.47
CA ARG A 214 -15.21 -11.94 12.07
C ARG A 214 -14.90 -12.91 10.96
N ASN A 215 -14.49 -14.12 11.38
CA ASN A 215 -14.56 -15.35 10.59
C ASN A 215 -16.00 -15.47 10.06
N ARG A 216 -16.29 -14.77 8.97
CA ARG A 216 -17.57 -14.85 8.29
C ARG A 216 -17.30 -15.65 7.03
N MET A 217 -17.59 -16.95 7.09
CA MET A 217 -17.44 -17.83 5.95
C MET A 217 -18.26 -17.30 4.76
N ALA A 218 -17.77 -17.49 3.53
CA ALA A 218 -18.50 -17.20 2.29
C ALA A 218 -19.89 -17.89 2.21
N ARG A 219 -20.16 -18.87 3.08
CA ARG A 219 -21.48 -19.48 3.28
C ARG A 219 -22.44 -18.56 4.06
N GLU A 220 -21.98 -17.88 5.11
CA GLU A 220 -22.81 -16.99 5.92
C GLU A 220 -23.20 -15.71 5.19
N ASP A 221 -22.32 -15.19 4.33
CA ASP A 221 -22.64 -14.04 3.47
C ASP A 221 -23.65 -14.42 2.37
N ARG A 222 -23.58 -15.64 1.82
CA ARG A 222 -24.61 -16.18 0.92
C ARG A 222 -25.97 -16.32 1.60
N GLU A 223 -26.00 -16.88 2.80
CA GLU A 223 -27.24 -17.05 3.57
C GLU A 223 -27.88 -15.70 3.94
N ARG A 224 -27.08 -14.66 4.25
CA ARG A 224 -27.61 -13.31 4.50
C ARG A 224 -28.02 -12.56 3.24
N ALA A 225 -27.30 -12.73 2.13
CA ALA A 225 -27.70 -12.18 0.83
C ALA A 225 -29.05 -12.77 0.39
N GLN A 226 -29.24 -14.07 0.63
CA GLN A 226 -30.50 -14.77 0.37
C GLN A 226 -31.63 -14.26 1.28
N ARG A 227 -31.41 -14.15 2.60
CA ARG A 227 -32.39 -13.54 3.52
C ARG A 227 -32.73 -12.08 3.20
N ARG A 228 -31.76 -11.29 2.72
CA ARG A 228 -32.00 -9.89 2.29
C ARG A 228 -32.75 -9.80 0.96
N ALA A 229 -32.54 -10.75 0.06
CA ALA A 229 -33.30 -10.87 -1.19
C ALA A 229 -34.75 -11.31 -0.91
N GLU A 230 -34.94 -12.22 0.05
CA GLU A 230 -36.25 -12.66 0.54
C GLU A 230 -36.98 -11.54 1.28
N SER A 231 -36.29 -10.77 2.13
CA SER A 231 -36.89 -9.62 2.84
C SER A 231 -37.24 -8.45 1.91
N ARG A 232 -36.62 -8.37 0.72
CA ARG A 232 -36.95 -7.38 -0.33
C ARG A 232 -38.16 -7.77 -1.17
N ARG A 233 -38.61 -9.03 -1.12
CA ARG A 233 -39.82 -9.51 -1.81
C ARG A 233 -41.08 -9.54 -0.93
N GLY A 234 -40.95 -9.19 0.35
CA GLY A 234 -42.07 -9.19 1.31
C GLY A 234 -42.95 -7.94 1.30
N TRP A 235 -42.52 -6.83 0.68
CA TRP A 235 -43.28 -5.56 0.69
C TRP A 235 -44.33 -5.44 -0.43
N GLU A 236 -44.46 -6.45 -1.31
CA GLU A 236 -45.39 -6.44 -2.45
C GLU A 236 -46.68 -7.24 -2.21
N GLN A 237 -46.87 -7.87 -1.03
CA GLN A 237 -48.11 -8.58 -0.68
C GLN A 237 -49.01 -7.78 0.29
N ASP A 238 -48.48 -6.82 1.04
CA ASP A 238 -49.26 -6.06 2.04
C ASP A 238 -50.07 -4.88 1.45
N TRP A 239 -49.93 -4.60 0.14
CA TRP A 239 -50.66 -3.52 -0.53
C TRP A 239 -52.01 -3.94 -1.13
N ILE A 240 -52.37 -5.23 -1.09
CA ILE A 240 -53.68 -5.70 -1.58
C ILE A 240 -54.72 -5.82 -0.44
N GLU A 241 -54.30 -5.84 0.84
CA GLU A 241 -55.24 -5.95 1.98
C GLU A 241 -55.66 -4.62 2.63
N TRP A 242 -55.05 -3.48 2.27
CA TRP A 242 -55.40 -2.19 2.87
C TRP A 242 -56.67 -1.54 2.28
N ASP A 243 -57.08 -1.89 1.06
CA ASP A 243 -58.29 -1.33 0.44
C ASP A 243 -59.60 -2.01 0.91
N GLU A 244 -59.56 -3.27 1.37
CA GLU A 244 -60.77 -3.95 1.87
C GLU A 244 -61.14 -3.55 3.31
N THR A 245 -60.23 -2.92 4.06
CA THR A 245 -60.45 -2.62 5.49
C THR A 245 -61.03 -1.21 5.71
N ILE A 246 -60.80 -0.26 4.78
CA ILE A 246 -61.30 1.13 4.92
C ILE A 246 -62.80 1.24 4.62
N ASP A 247 -63.38 0.34 3.82
CA ASP A 247 -64.82 0.41 3.48
C ASP A 247 -65.72 -0.15 4.61
N ARG A 248 -65.18 -0.96 5.54
CA ARG A 248 -65.93 -1.51 6.69
C ARG A 248 -66.03 -0.60 7.90
N GLN A 249 -65.19 0.43 8.03
CA GLN A 249 -65.22 1.34 9.19
C GLN A 249 -66.17 2.54 9.01
N SER A 250 -66.59 2.83 7.78
CA SER A 250 -67.50 3.95 7.49
C SER A 250 -68.99 3.61 7.69
N GLN A 251 -69.33 2.34 7.97
CA GLN A 251 -70.71 1.91 8.23
C GLN A 251 -71.07 1.72 9.72
N ARG A 252 -70.14 1.92 10.67
CA ARG A 252 -70.40 1.74 12.11
C ARG A 252 -70.50 3.01 12.95
N SER A 253 -70.40 4.21 12.35
CA SER A 253 -70.57 5.50 13.06
C SER A 253 -71.93 6.19 12.83
N ARG A 254 -72.91 5.47 12.26
CA ARG A 254 -74.31 5.93 12.16
C ARG A 254 -75.27 4.90 12.73
N SER A 255 -75.17 4.61 14.03
CA SER A 255 -76.27 4.09 14.85
C SER A 255 -75.84 4.05 16.31
N GLN A 256 -76.58 4.80 17.13
CA GLN A 256 -76.51 4.98 18.60
C GLN A 256 -75.69 6.16 19.09
#